data_AF-A0A814N409-F1
#
_entry.id   AF-A0A814N409-F1
#
_cell.length_a   1.000
_cell.length_b   1.000
_cell.length_c   1.000
_cell.angle_alpha   90.00
_cell.angle_beta   90.00
_cell.angle_gamma   90.00
#
_symmetry.space_group_name_H-M   'P 1'
#
loop_
_entity.id
_entity.type
_entity.pdbx_description
1 polymer ?
#
loop_
_entity_poly.entity_id
_entity_poly.type
_entity_poly.pdbx_seq_one_letter_code
_entity_poly.pdbx_strand_id
1 'polypeptide(L)'
;MTTRLRSVRAEDKFTEIELDRWTKQLNALKSHVKFEANIYVPEENASAIHFIRIKQNDADKTSTASAKTSTSNHRERFADVNGLAKLEDGGACVRHTDADSKFIYTRGERLYSEGRHVVRFCIENGSASYNVFIGICSSNVGFRQIIYNLAVVAGWFSNSEVWVHGKNKTNSKAKEAEHDDLKANDVLQLTIDCDRKQLELFHERTNKNQILNVNLAKAPLPWHVLLALRRQNDCVRILSDT
;
A
#
# COMPACT_ATOMS: atom_id res chain seq x y z
N MET A 1 50.41 -11.17 12.93
CA MET A 1 49.18 -11.31 13.74
C MET A 1 48.07 -11.96 12.90
N THR A 2 48.13 -13.28 12.67
CA THR A 2 47.15 -14.00 11.81
C THR A 2 46.90 -15.43 12.30
N THR A 3 46.99 -15.67 13.61
CA THR A 3 46.90 -17.02 14.20
C THR A 3 45.51 -17.34 14.80
N ARG A 4 44.53 -16.42 14.71
CA ARG A 4 43.21 -16.57 15.35
C ARG A 4 42.07 -17.04 14.44
N LEU A 5 42.29 -17.18 13.12
CA LEU A 5 41.24 -17.57 12.15
C LEU A 5 41.34 -19.02 11.65
N ARG A 6 42.35 -19.81 12.09
CA ARG A 6 42.52 -21.21 11.67
C ARG A 6 42.06 -22.27 12.69
N SER A 7 41.70 -21.91 13.92
CA SER A 7 41.32 -22.91 14.94
C SER A 7 39.82 -23.25 14.99
N VAL A 8 38.96 -22.52 14.26
CA VAL A 8 37.50 -22.76 14.29
C VAL A 8 37.05 -23.84 13.29
N ARG A 9 37.95 -24.33 12.42
CA ARG A 9 37.67 -25.42 11.46
C ARG A 9 38.03 -26.82 11.96
N ALA A 10 38.62 -26.96 13.14
CA ALA A 10 39.09 -28.26 13.66
C ALA A 10 38.13 -28.90 14.68
N GLU A 11 37.04 -28.23 15.05
CA GLU A 11 36.03 -28.75 15.97
C GLU A 11 34.68 -28.82 15.26
N ASP A 12 34.55 -29.75 14.31
CA ASP A 12 33.26 -30.26 13.84
C ASP A 12 32.57 -31.02 15.00
N LYS A 13 32.18 -30.28 16.03
CA LYS A 13 31.37 -30.76 17.15
C LYS A 13 29.96 -30.19 17.03
N PHE A 14 29.33 -30.41 15.89
CA PHE A 14 27.89 -30.60 15.92
C PHE A 14 27.64 -31.90 16.66
N THR A 15 27.44 -31.79 17.98
CA THR A 15 27.09 -32.97 18.77
C THR A 15 25.76 -33.51 18.26
N GLU A 16 25.60 -34.83 18.26
CA GLU A 16 24.37 -35.52 17.85
C GLU A 16 23.11 -34.94 18.54
N ILE A 17 23.30 -34.40 19.75
CA ILE A 17 22.30 -33.69 20.56
C ILE A 17 21.76 -32.44 19.84
N GLU A 18 22.62 -31.68 19.17
CA GLU A 18 22.18 -30.50 18.42
C GLU A 18 21.38 -30.94 17.20
N LEU A 19 21.86 -31.93 16.44
CA LEU A 19 21.13 -32.46 15.29
C LEU A 19 19.71 -32.94 15.67
N ASP A 20 19.57 -33.64 16.80
CA ASP A 20 18.26 -34.06 17.30
C ASP A 20 17.36 -32.87 17.69
N ARG A 21 17.94 -31.85 18.35
CA ARG A 21 17.21 -30.61 18.69
C ARG A 21 16.70 -29.88 17.46
N TRP A 22 17.55 -29.71 16.45
CA TRP A 22 17.20 -29.04 15.20
C TRP A 22 16.14 -29.86 14.42
N THR A 23 16.24 -31.19 14.43
CA THR A 23 15.27 -32.09 13.80
C THR A 23 13.89 -31.98 14.48
N LYS A 24 13.84 -31.91 15.81
CA LYS A 24 12.60 -31.69 16.56
C LYS A 24 11.97 -30.32 16.27
N GLN A 25 12.77 -29.26 16.23
CA GLN A 25 12.29 -27.91 15.89
C GLN A 25 11.74 -27.84 14.47
N LEU A 26 12.41 -28.48 13.51
CA LEU A 26 11.95 -28.56 12.13
C LEU A 26 10.62 -29.31 12.00
N ASN A 27 10.46 -30.43 12.73
CA ASN A 27 9.23 -31.21 12.72
C ASN A 27 8.05 -30.45 13.37
N ALA A 28 8.28 -29.73 14.46
CA ALA A 28 7.28 -28.87 15.08
C ALA A 28 6.84 -27.73 14.16
N LEU A 29 7.77 -27.17 13.36
CA LEU A 29 7.43 -26.15 12.36
C LEU A 29 6.60 -26.75 11.21
N LYS A 30 7.00 -27.94 10.71
CA LYS A 30 6.25 -28.67 9.67
C LYS A 30 4.82 -28.99 10.09
N SER A 31 4.59 -29.34 11.36
CA SER A 31 3.23 -29.64 11.84
C SER A 31 2.35 -28.39 11.91
N HIS A 32 2.90 -27.23 12.30
CA HIS A 32 2.15 -25.97 12.23
C HIS A 32 1.81 -25.56 10.79
N VAL A 33 2.75 -25.71 9.86
CA VAL A 33 2.50 -25.38 8.45
C VAL A 33 1.45 -26.29 7.80
N LYS A 34 1.40 -27.58 8.18
CA LYS A 34 0.36 -28.52 7.72
C LYS A 34 -1.03 -28.23 8.30
N PHE A 35 -1.12 -27.51 9.43
CA PHE A 35 -2.39 -27.25 10.10
C PHE A 35 -3.17 -26.06 9.50
N GLU A 36 -2.49 -25.11 8.85
CA GLU A 36 -3.13 -23.90 8.30
C GLU A 36 -3.24 -23.84 6.78
N ALA A 37 -2.74 -24.85 6.06
CA ALA A 37 -2.81 -24.85 4.61
C ALA A 37 -3.08 -26.26 4.04
N ASN A 38 -4.08 -26.37 3.17
CA ASN A 38 -4.27 -27.51 2.25
C ASN A 38 -3.14 -27.55 1.20
N ILE A 39 -1.90 -27.63 1.65
CA ILE A 39 -0.71 -27.75 0.81
C ILE A 39 -0.27 -29.20 0.88
N TYR A 40 -0.59 -29.93 -0.19
CA TYR A 40 -0.08 -31.27 -0.42
C TYR A 40 1.37 -31.16 -0.90
N VAL A 41 2.32 -31.56 -0.04
CA VAL A 41 3.73 -31.72 -0.43
C VAL A 41 3.96 -33.21 -0.66
N PRO A 42 4.04 -33.68 -1.92
CA PRO A 42 4.39 -35.06 -2.20
C PRO A 42 5.85 -35.32 -1.79
N GLU A 43 6.06 -36.37 -1.00
CA GLU A 43 7.38 -36.85 -0.59
C GLU A 43 7.89 -37.80 -1.68
N GLU A 44 8.74 -37.32 -2.59
CA GLU A 44 9.49 -38.20 -3.49
C GLU A 44 10.98 -37.86 -3.49
N ASN A 45 11.77 -38.90 -3.20
CA ASN A 45 13.22 -38.93 -3.23
C ASN A 45 13.72 -38.84 -4.68
N ALA A 46 14.16 -37.67 -5.14
CA ALA A 46 15.32 -37.48 -6.01
C ALA A 46 15.53 -35.99 -6.31
N SER A 47 16.80 -35.59 -6.34
CA SER A 47 17.27 -34.23 -6.57
C SER A 47 16.78 -33.62 -7.88
N ALA A 48 15.72 -32.81 -7.80
CA ALA A 48 15.37 -31.81 -8.80
C ALA A 48 14.87 -30.55 -8.08
N ILE A 49 15.46 -29.40 -8.41
CA ILE A 49 15.02 -28.11 -7.88
C ILE A 49 13.67 -27.80 -8.53
N HIS A 50 12.59 -28.05 -7.79
CA HIS A 50 11.25 -27.68 -8.23
C HIS A 50 10.89 -26.29 -7.69
N PHE A 51 10.57 -25.38 -8.60
CA PHE A 51 9.96 -24.11 -8.24
C PHE A 51 8.56 -24.38 -7.69
N ILE A 52 8.38 -24.16 -6.39
CA ILE A 52 7.07 -24.23 -5.74
C ILE A 52 6.27 -23.02 -6.21
N ARG A 53 5.34 -23.24 -7.15
CA ARG A 53 4.37 -22.23 -7.58
C ARG A 53 3.10 -22.41 -6.77
N ILE A 54 2.96 -21.62 -5.70
CA ILE A 54 1.75 -21.58 -4.88
C ILE A 54 0.63 -20.97 -5.74
N LYS A 55 -0.32 -21.80 -6.16
CA LYS A 55 -1.59 -21.33 -6.74
C LYS A 55 -2.59 -21.22 -5.60
N GLN A 56 -3.08 -20.02 -5.33
CA GLN A 56 -4.24 -19.86 -4.44
C GLN A 56 -5.42 -20.56 -5.08
N ASN A 57 -6.04 -21.45 -4.31
CA ASN A 57 -7.15 -22.26 -4.74
C ASN A 57 -8.42 -21.43 -4.58
N ASP A 58 -8.71 -20.56 -5.54
CA ASP A 58 -10.01 -19.89 -5.67
C ASP A 58 -11.02 -20.90 -6.24
N ALA A 59 -11.36 -21.91 -5.42
CA ALA A 59 -12.47 -22.79 -5.66
C ALA A 59 -13.77 -22.10 -5.23
N ASP A 60 -14.16 -21.07 -5.98
CA ASP A 60 -15.54 -20.80 -6.40
C ASP A 60 -15.57 -19.50 -7.22
N LYS A 61 -15.32 -19.64 -8.52
CA LYS A 61 -15.97 -18.88 -9.62
C LYS A 61 -15.43 -19.37 -10.95
N THR A 62 -16.14 -20.33 -11.52
CA THR A 62 -16.12 -20.66 -12.94
C THR A 62 -16.45 -19.38 -13.72
N SER A 63 -15.44 -18.74 -14.30
CA SER A 63 -15.62 -17.70 -15.31
C SER A 63 -14.70 -18.03 -16.47
N THR A 64 -15.35 -18.50 -17.53
CA THR A 64 -14.83 -18.81 -18.85
C THR A 64 -13.91 -17.69 -19.33
N ALA A 65 -12.64 -18.04 -19.60
CA ALA A 65 -11.67 -17.16 -20.25
C ALA A 65 -12.09 -16.90 -21.70
N SER A 66 -12.97 -15.93 -21.89
CA SER A 66 -13.11 -15.19 -23.14
C SER A 66 -12.24 -13.95 -22.98
N ALA A 67 -11.26 -13.77 -23.87
CA ALA A 67 -10.54 -12.53 -24.06
C ALA A 67 -11.53 -11.45 -24.54
N LYS A 68 -12.36 -10.97 -23.62
CA LYS A 68 -13.08 -9.72 -23.74
C LYS A 68 -12.12 -8.66 -23.24
N THR A 69 -11.71 -7.79 -24.14
CA THR A 69 -11.46 -6.38 -23.84
C THR A 69 -12.71 -5.83 -23.15
N SER A 70 -12.90 -6.16 -21.88
CA SER A 70 -13.88 -5.50 -21.05
C SER A 70 -13.33 -4.11 -20.82
N THR A 71 -13.81 -3.17 -21.62
CA THR A 71 -14.03 -1.78 -21.20
C THR A 71 -15.06 -1.78 -20.08
N SER A 72 -14.79 -2.53 -19.02
CA SER A 72 -15.51 -2.41 -17.78
C SER A 72 -15.16 -1.02 -17.29
N ASN A 73 -16.19 -0.19 -17.21
CA ASN A 73 -16.19 1.10 -16.54
C ASN A 73 -15.89 0.87 -15.05
N HIS A 74 -14.67 0.41 -14.75
CA HIS A 74 -14.20 0.12 -13.42
C HIS A 74 -13.94 1.45 -12.74
N ARG A 75 -15.00 1.94 -12.11
CA ARG A 75 -14.94 3.09 -11.21
C ARG A 75 -13.97 2.76 -10.07
N GLU A 76 -13.10 3.70 -9.74
CA GLU A 76 -12.16 3.56 -8.61
C GLU A 76 -12.91 3.38 -7.29
N ARG A 77 -12.34 2.56 -6.40
CA ARG A 77 -12.87 2.21 -5.07
C ARG A 77 -11.72 1.95 -4.12
N PHE A 78 -11.96 2.12 -2.83
CA PHE A 78 -11.06 1.62 -1.80
C PHE A 78 -11.23 0.10 -1.64
N ALA A 79 -10.13 -0.64 -1.67
CA ALA A 79 -10.12 -2.09 -1.57
C ALA A 79 -9.53 -2.60 -0.25
N ASP A 80 -8.39 -2.03 0.15
CA ASP A 80 -7.64 -2.50 1.31
C ASP A 80 -7.59 -1.44 2.41
N VAL A 81 -7.63 -1.86 3.68
CA VAL A 81 -7.49 -0.99 4.86
C VAL A 81 -6.45 -1.56 5.82
N ASN A 82 -5.52 -0.70 6.24
CA ASN A 82 -4.51 -0.98 7.26
C ASN A 82 -4.76 -0.06 8.45
N GLY A 83 -5.34 -0.63 9.51
CA GLY A 83 -5.81 0.09 10.70
C GLY A 83 -7.31 -0.08 10.94
N LEU A 84 -7.83 0.64 11.94
CA LEU A 84 -9.26 0.58 12.30
C LEU A 84 -10.05 1.61 11.49
N ALA A 85 -10.50 1.21 10.30
CA ALA A 85 -11.41 1.97 9.48
C ALA A 85 -12.46 1.06 8.83
N LYS A 86 -13.59 1.66 8.46
CA LYS A 86 -14.72 1.00 7.82
C LYS A 86 -14.80 1.46 6.36
N LEU A 87 -14.92 0.50 5.44
CA LEU A 87 -15.30 0.78 4.06
C LEU A 87 -16.82 0.77 3.94
N GLU A 88 -17.38 1.84 3.40
CA GLU A 88 -18.81 2.06 3.22
C GLU A 88 -19.14 2.14 1.71
N ASP A 89 -20.40 1.93 1.35
CA ASP A 89 -20.91 2.06 -0.02
C ASP A 89 -20.13 1.25 -1.07
N GLY A 90 -19.81 0.01 -0.72
CA GLY A 90 -19.06 -0.91 -1.59
C GLY A 90 -17.63 -0.46 -1.88
N GLY A 91 -17.01 0.27 -0.95
CA GLY A 91 -15.64 0.79 -1.08
C GLY A 91 -15.57 2.24 -1.57
N ALA A 92 -16.69 2.96 -1.65
CA ALA A 92 -16.69 4.34 -2.11
C ALA A 92 -16.37 5.37 -1.01
N CYS A 93 -16.72 5.16 0.26
CA CYS A 93 -16.19 5.94 1.40
C CYS A 93 -15.32 5.05 2.29
N VAL A 94 -14.24 5.63 2.80
CA VAL A 94 -13.53 5.11 3.95
C VAL A 94 -13.77 6.03 5.14
N ARG A 95 -14.09 5.45 6.29
CA ARG A 95 -14.28 6.17 7.55
C ARG A 95 -13.33 5.66 8.60
N HIS A 96 -12.53 6.54 9.18
CA HIS A 96 -11.67 6.22 10.33
C HIS A 96 -12.54 6.01 11.58
N THR A 97 -12.41 4.85 12.22
CA THR A 97 -13.22 4.47 13.38
C THR A 97 -12.42 4.40 14.68
N ASP A 98 -11.09 4.49 14.61
CA ASP A 98 -10.23 4.43 15.79
C ASP A 98 -10.40 5.71 16.64
N ALA A 99 -10.54 5.54 17.95
CA ALA A 99 -10.49 6.67 18.88
C ALA A 99 -9.05 7.19 19.04
N ASP A 100 -8.06 6.33 18.81
CA ASP A 100 -6.67 6.73 18.83
C ASP A 100 -6.35 7.59 17.59
N SER A 101 -5.60 8.67 17.79
CA SER A 101 -5.15 9.57 16.69
C SER A 101 -4.01 8.98 15.84
N LYS A 102 -4.06 7.67 15.60
CA LYS A 102 -3.14 6.92 14.74
C LYS A 102 -3.60 7.02 13.29
N PHE A 103 -2.64 7.00 12.38
CA PHE A 103 -2.96 6.93 10.96
C PHE A 103 -3.53 5.55 10.62
N ILE A 104 -4.65 5.55 9.90
CA ILE A 104 -5.09 4.41 9.10
C ILE A 104 -4.71 4.69 7.65
N TYR A 105 -4.47 3.64 6.89
CA TYR A 105 -4.13 3.73 5.48
C TYR A 105 -5.15 2.93 4.69
N THR A 106 -5.53 3.43 3.52
CA THR A 106 -6.33 2.67 2.57
C THR A 106 -5.76 2.80 1.16
N ARG A 107 -5.93 1.75 0.37
CA ARG A 107 -5.43 1.65 -1.00
C ARG A 107 -6.60 1.53 -1.97
N GLY A 108 -6.48 2.22 -3.10
CA GLY A 108 -7.39 2.06 -4.24
C GLY A 108 -7.29 0.66 -4.83
N GLU A 109 -8.41 0.17 -5.37
CA GLU A 109 -8.50 -1.14 -6.03
C GLU A 109 -7.69 -1.15 -7.34
N ARG A 110 -7.69 -0.03 -8.07
CA ARG A 110 -7.08 0.04 -9.40
C ARG A 110 -5.56 0.14 -9.33
N LEU A 111 -4.94 -0.44 -10.36
CA LEU A 111 -3.52 -0.35 -10.69
C LEU A 111 -3.33 0.58 -11.88
N TYR A 112 -2.49 1.59 -11.71
CA TYR A 112 -2.18 2.59 -12.71
C TYR A 112 -0.77 2.35 -13.27
N SER A 113 -0.67 1.89 -14.51
CA SER A 113 0.60 1.57 -15.18
C SER A 113 0.93 2.45 -16.38
N GLU A 114 -0.07 3.04 -17.02
CA GLU A 114 0.04 3.80 -18.28
C GLU A 114 -1.10 4.80 -18.38
N GLY A 115 -0.93 5.84 -19.21
CA GLY A 115 -1.97 6.84 -19.47
C GLY A 115 -2.15 7.86 -18.35
N ARG A 116 -3.25 8.62 -18.45
CA ARG A 116 -3.62 9.68 -17.52
C ARG A 116 -5.00 9.40 -16.94
N HIS A 117 -5.08 9.35 -15.61
CA HIS A 117 -6.27 8.97 -14.86
C HIS A 117 -6.65 10.07 -13.89
N VAL A 118 -7.94 10.20 -13.60
CA VAL A 118 -8.46 11.20 -12.68
C VAL A 118 -9.30 10.49 -11.62
N VAL A 119 -9.05 10.82 -10.35
CA VAL A 119 -9.82 10.33 -9.21
C VAL A 119 -10.26 11.53 -8.39
N ARG A 120 -11.57 11.68 -8.18
CA ARG A 120 -12.16 12.76 -7.39
C ARG A 120 -12.52 12.27 -6.00
N PHE A 121 -12.14 13.04 -4.99
CA PHE A 121 -12.38 12.77 -3.57
C PHE A 121 -13.23 13.89 -2.97
N CYS A 122 -14.23 13.55 -2.18
CA CYS A 122 -14.98 14.48 -1.33
C CYS A 122 -14.62 14.22 0.13
N ILE A 123 -14.28 15.28 0.86
CA ILE A 123 -14.04 15.22 2.30
C ILE A 123 -15.40 15.32 3.00
N GLU A 124 -16.06 14.19 3.32
CA GLU A 124 -17.42 14.25 3.89
C GLU A 124 -17.43 14.77 5.33
N ASN A 125 -16.43 14.35 6.11
CA ASN A 125 -16.31 14.73 7.49
C ASN A 125 -14.85 14.71 7.92
N GLY A 126 -14.51 15.58 8.87
CA GLY A 126 -13.30 15.46 9.62
C GLY A 126 -13.18 16.53 10.69
N SER A 127 -12.31 16.23 11.64
CA SER A 127 -12.09 17.10 12.80
C SER A 127 -11.38 18.40 12.41
N ALA A 128 -11.54 19.44 13.23
CA ALA A 128 -10.77 20.68 13.07
C ALA A 128 -9.27 20.36 13.02
N SER A 129 -8.57 20.87 12.00
CA SER A 129 -7.22 20.43 11.57
C SER A 129 -7.21 19.07 10.86
N TYR A 130 -7.86 19.00 9.70
CA TYR A 130 -7.81 17.82 8.83
C TYR A 130 -6.37 17.41 8.59
N ASN A 131 -6.07 16.13 8.80
CA ASN A 131 -4.76 15.53 8.54
C ASN A 131 -4.97 14.31 7.64
N VAL A 132 -5.28 14.62 6.38
CA VAL A 132 -5.58 13.65 5.33
C VAL A 132 -4.43 13.64 4.35
N PHE A 133 -3.82 12.48 4.13
CA PHE A 133 -2.83 12.28 3.07
C PHE A 133 -3.52 11.75 1.81
N ILE A 134 -3.30 12.38 0.66
CA ILE A 134 -3.74 11.89 -0.66
C ILE A 134 -2.53 11.77 -1.57
N GLY A 135 -2.37 10.62 -2.21
CA GLY A 135 -1.28 10.40 -3.15
C GLY A 135 -1.31 9.03 -3.77
N ILE A 136 -0.13 8.52 -4.07
CA ILE A 136 0.07 7.19 -4.65
C ILE A 136 1.11 6.39 -3.88
N CYS A 137 1.05 5.07 -4.03
CA CYS A 137 2.10 4.14 -3.65
C CYS A 137 2.38 3.13 -4.75
N SER A 138 3.63 2.69 -4.87
CA SER A 138 3.98 1.58 -5.77
C SER A 138 3.41 0.26 -5.26
N SER A 139 2.97 -0.59 -6.18
CA SER A 139 2.38 -1.91 -5.89
C SER A 139 3.39 -2.94 -5.39
N ASN A 140 4.69 -2.67 -5.52
CA ASN A 140 5.76 -3.58 -5.13
C ASN A 140 5.98 -3.70 -3.60
N VAL A 141 5.23 -2.95 -2.79
CA VAL A 141 5.30 -3.02 -1.32
C VAL A 141 4.02 -3.64 -0.76
N GLY A 142 4.19 -4.57 0.18
CA GLY A 142 3.07 -5.19 0.87
C GLY A 142 2.25 -4.14 1.63
N PHE A 143 0.94 -4.11 1.39
CA PHE A 143 0.06 -3.05 1.89
C PHE A 143 0.11 -2.84 3.42
N ARG A 144 0.29 -3.90 4.20
CA ARG A 144 0.43 -3.81 5.68
C ARG A 144 1.64 -3.01 6.16
N GLN A 145 2.65 -2.84 5.31
CA GLN A 145 3.87 -2.08 5.62
C GLN A 145 3.80 -0.64 5.14
N ILE A 146 2.77 -0.28 4.37
CA ILE A 146 2.67 1.04 3.74
C ILE A 146 2.39 2.09 4.81
N ILE A 147 3.28 3.08 4.84
CA ILE A 147 3.16 4.32 5.60
C ILE A 147 3.54 5.47 4.67
N TYR A 148 2.99 6.68 4.91
CA TYR A 148 3.11 7.80 3.98
C TYR A 148 4.56 8.28 3.75
N ASN A 149 5.46 7.99 4.70
CA ASN A 149 6.86 8.38 4.65
C ASN A 149 7.79 7.29 4.07
N LEU A 150 7.25 6.29 3.35
CA LEU A 150 8.09 5.34 2.61
C LEU A 150 8.65 5.95 1.32
N ALA A 151 9.78 5.41 0.87
CA ALA A 151 10.41 5.78 -0.40
C ALA A 151 9.52 5.54 -1.64
N VAL A 152 8.57 4.61 -1.53
CA VAL A 152 7.64 4.22 -2.59
C VAL A 152 6.36 5.06 -2.66
N VAL A 153 6.23 6.05 -1.78
CA VAL A 153 5.04 6.91 -1.65
C VAL A 153 5.35 8.32 -2.14
N ALA A 154 4.35 8.94 -2.77
CA ALA A 154 4.36 10.34 -3.18
C ALA A 154 2.96 10.95 -3.03
N GLY A 155 2.85 12.15 -2.46
CA GLY A 155 1.56 12.82 -2.29
C GLY A 155 1.62 14.04 -1.38
N TRP A 156 0.44 14.44 -0.89
CA TRP A 156 0.24 15.64 -0.10
C TRP A 156 -0.58 15.35 1.15
N PHE A 157 -0.31 16.07 2.23
CA PHE A 157 -1.27 16.27 3.28
C PHE A 157 -2.10 17.53 3.04
N SER A 158 -3.29 17.54 3.61
CA SER A 158 -4.22 18.66 3.70
C SER A 158 -3.60 19.98 4.18
N ASN A 159 -2.55 19.95 5.01
CA ASN A 159 -1.83 21.14 5.49
C ASN A 159 -0.73 21.62 4.51
N SER A 160 -0.88 21.31 3.22
CA SER A 160 0.10 21.59 2.16
C SER A 160 1.46 20.91 2.36
N GLU A 161 1.58 19.92 3.25
CA GLU A 161 2.83 19.18 3.35
C GLU A 161 3.01 18.22 2.17
N VAL A 162 4.11 18.38 1.44
CA VAL A 162 4.43 17.53 0.29
C VAL A 162 5.38 16.42 0.74
N TRP A 163 4.99 15.16 0.54
CA TRP A 163 5.82 14.00 0.85
C TRP A 163 6.20 13.26 -0.42
N VAL A 164 7.50 13.11 -0.66
CA VAL A 164 8.02 12.54 -1.90
C VAL A 164 9.16 11.61 -1.57
N HIS A 165 8.95 10.31 -1.77
CA HIS A 165 9.92 9.26 -1.48
C HIS A 165 10.44 9.31 -0.04
N GLY A 166 9.50 9.40 0.89
CA GLY A 166 9.78 9.39 2.33
C GLY A 166 10.44 10.66 2.87
N LYS A 167 10.56 11.70 2.05
CA LYS A 167 11.07 13.00 2.47
C LYS A 167 9.97 14.04 2.41
N ASN A 168 9.80 14.77 3.50
CA ASN A 168 8.99 15.98 3.51
C ASN A 168 9.75 17.06 2.69
N LYS A 169 9.12 17.53 1.61
CA LYS A 169 9.63 18.56 0.70
C LYS A 169 8.89 19.89 0.84
N THR A 170 8.12 20.06 1.90
CA THR A 170 7.38 21.29 2.16
C THR A 170 8.36 22.46 2.23
N ASN A 171 8.21 23.43 1.32
CA ASN A 171 9.02 24.63 1.36
C ASN A 171 8.66 25.40 2.63
N SER A 172 9.64 25.66 3.50
CA SER A 172 9.41 26.38 4.76
C SER A 172 8.78 27.76 4.54
N LYS A 173 9.05 28.41 3.40
CA LYS A 173 8.43 29.70 3.03
C LYS A 173 6.95 29.60 2.63
N ALA A 174 6.47 28.40 2.27
CA ALA A 174 5.07 28.19 1.91
C ALA A 174 4.16 28.01 3.14
N LYS A 175 4.73 27.85 4.34
CA LYS A 175 3.95 27.69 5.58
C LYS A 175 3.28 28.98 6.07
N GLU A 176 3.76 30.15 5.62
CA GLU A 176 3.26 31.45 6.08
C GLU A 176 2.13 32.02 5.21
N ALA A 177 1.87 31.42 4.04
CA ALA A 177 0.76 31.81 3.18
C ALA A 177 -0.47 30.96 3.54
N GLU A 178 -1.35 31.55 4.35
CA GLU A 178 -2.73 31.14 4.68
C GLU A 178 -3.02 29.64 4.61
N HIS A 179 -3.18 29.04 5.80
CA HIS A 179 -3.79 27.73 6.02
C HIS A 179 -5.17 27.65 5.35
N ASP A 180 -5.19 27.29 4.07
CA ASP A 180 -6.40 26.94 3.33
C ASP A 180 -6.74 25.51 3.73
N ASP A 181 -7.14 25.38 4.99
CA ASP A 181 -7.47 24.09 5.59
C ASP A 181 -8.60 23.46 4.79
N LEU A 182 -8.46 22.17 4.46
CA LEU A 182 -9.55 21.38 3.92
C LEU A 182 -10.77 21.51 4.83
N LYS A 183 -11.94 21.62 4.24
CA LYS A 183 -13.22 21.67 4.93
C LYS A 183 -14.10 20.50 4.50
N ALA A 184 -15.11 20.21 5.32
CA ALA A 184 -16.15 19.28 4.92
C ALA A 184 -16.80 19.75 3.61
N ASN A 185 -17.07 18.81 2.72
CA ASN A 185 -17.53 18.96 1.34
C ASN A 185 -16.52 19.56 0.36
N ASP A 186 -15.26 19.76 0.76
CA ASP A 186 -14.22 20.09 -0.22
C ASP A 186 -13.99 18.91 -1.16
N VAL A 187 -13.86 19.22 -2.45
CA VAL A 187 -13.59 18.25 -3.50
C VAL A 187 -12.16 18.43 -4.02
N LEU A 188 -11.44 17.32 -4.04
CA LEU A 188 -10.06 17.22 -4.50
C LEU A 188 -9.99 16.28 -5.70
N GLN A 189 -9.31 16.69 -6.76
CA GLN A 189 -9.09 15.90 -7.94
C GLN A 189 -7.61 15.50 -8.02
N LEU A 190 -7.32 14.21 -7.86
CA LEU A 190 -6.00 13.65 -8.08
C LEU A 190 -5.92 13.14 -9.53
N THR A 191 -5.03 13.74 -10.30
CA THR A 191 -4.66 13.25 -11.63
C THR A 191 -3.37 12.43 -11.52
N ILE A 192 -3.41 11.19 -11.98
CA ILE A 192 -2.29 10.26 -12.03
C ILE A 192 -1.85 10.13 -13.48
N ASP A 193 -0.74 10.77 -13.85
CA ASP A 193 -0.19 10.73 -15.20
C ASP A 193 1.03 9.79 -15.22
N CYS A 194 0.80 8.54 -15.58
CA CYS A 194 1.82 7.49 -15.62
C CYS A 194 2.84 7.74 -16.74
N ASP A 195 2.40 8.35 -17.85
CA ASP A 195 3.24 8.60 -19.02
C ASP A 195 4.26 9.71 -18.74
N ARG A 196 3.80 10.80 -18.10
CA ARG A 196 4.64 11.93 -17.66
C ARG A 196 5.28 11.70 -16.31
N LYS A 197 4.91 10.64 -15.60
CA LYS A 197 5.44 10.26 -14.28
C LYS A 197 5.21 11.36 -13.25
N GLN A 198 4.01 11.93 -13.25
CA GLN A 198 3.64 13.02 -12.36
C GLN A 198 2.25 12.84 -11.77
N LEU A 199 2.01 13.53 -10.66
CA LEU A 199 0.72 13.66 -10.01
C LEU A 199 0.30 15.12 -10.04
N GLU A 200 -1.00 15.38 -10.20
CA GLU A 200 -1.57 16.72 -10.09
C GLU A 200 -2.72 16.66 -9.08
N LEU A 201 -2.70 17.51 -8.07
CA LEU A 201 -3.77 17.65 -7.09
C LEU A 201 -4.43 19.00 -7.28
N PHE A 202 -5.67 18.97 -7.76
CA PHE A 202 -6.49 20.15 -7.96
C PHE A 202 -7.56 20.25 -6.88
N HIS A 203 -7.61 21.38 -6.18
CA HIS A 203 -8.60 21.66 -5.16
C HIS A 203 -9.72 22.54 -5.74
N GLU A 204 -10.94 22.00 -5.86
CA GLU A 204 -12.01 22.66 -6.63
C GLU A 204 -12.45 23.99 -6.00
N ARG A 205 -12.68 24.05 -4.69
CA ARG A 205 -13.08 25.29 -3.99
C ARG A 205 -12.06 26.42 -4.13
N THR A 206 -10.77 26.13 -3.97
CA THR A 206 -9.71 27.15 -3.92
C THR A 206 -9.09 27.43 -5.29
N ASN A 207 -9.45 26.63 -6.29
CA ASN A 207 -8.87 26.62 -7.63
C ASN A 207 -7.32 26.49 -7.62
N LYS A 208 -6.77 25.87 -6.56
CA LYS A 208 -5.33 25.64 -6.43
C LYS A 208 -4.98 24.32 -7.10
N ASN A 209 -3.94 24.34 -7.93
CA ASN A 209 -3.37 23.15 -8.55
C ASN A 209 -1.93 22.95 -8.09
N GLN A 210 -1.59 21.73 -7.68
CA GLN A 210 -0.26 21.36 -7.24
C GLN A 210 0.24 20.19 -8.08
N ILE A 211 1.46 20.28 -8.60
CA ILE A 211 2.05 19.24 -9.44
C ILE A 211 3.26 18.63 -8.72
N LEU A 212 3.36 17.30 -8.77
CA LEU A 212 4.43 16.53 -8.17
C LEU A 212 5.02 15.52 -9.16
N ASN A 213 6.30 15.69 -9.48
CA ASN A 213 7.05 14.72 -10.28
C ASN A 213 7.47 13.51 -9.44
N VAL A 214 7.25 12.30 -9.96
CA VAL A 214 7.55 11.03 -9.29
C VAL A 214 8.79 10.39 -9.92
N ASN A 215 9.78 10.05 -9.09
CA ASN A 215 10.95 9.31 -9.54
C ASN A 215 10.66 7.80 -9.56
N LEU A 216 10.57 7.21 -10.75
CA LEU A 216 10.30 5.78 -10.94
C LEU A 216 11.36 4.85 -10.35
N ALA A 217 12.60 5.31 -10.15
CA ALA A 217 13.62 4.51 -9.48
C ALA A 217 13.29 4.28 -8.00
N LYS A 218 12.42 5.11 -7.41
CA LYS A 218 12.02 5.05 -5.99
C LYS A 218 10.58 4.57 -5.81
N ALA A 219 9.67 5.01 -6.66
CA ALA A 219 8.27 4.58 -6.70
C ALA A 219 7.95 4.05 -8.12
N PRO A 220 8.33 2.81 -8.43
CA PRO A 220 8.08 2.24 -9.76
C PRO A 220 6.58 2.03 -10.01
N LEU A 221 6.21 1.90 -11.28
CA LEU A 221 4.86 1.50 -11.68
C LEU A 221 4.68 -0.02 -11.48
N PRO A 222 3.43 -0.51 -11.35
CA PRO A 222 2.18 0.25 -11.29
C PRO A 222 1.94 0.89 -9.92
N TRP A 223 1.13 1.95 -9.92
CA TRP A 223 0.74 2.67 -8.72
C TRP A 223 -0.68 2.33 -8.29
N HIS A 224 -0.96 2.47 -6.99
CA HIS A 224 -2.31 2.58 -6.46
C HIS A 224 -2.52 3.97 -5.89
N VAL A 225 -3.78 4.41 -5.83
CA VAL A 225 -4.18 5.50 -4.93
C VAL A 225 -3.86 5.09 -3.49
N LEU A 226 -3.26 5.99 -2.73
CA LEU A 226 -3.04 5.85 -1.29
C LEU A 226 -3.71 7.02 -0.57
N LEU A 227 -4.51 6.69 0.44
CA LEU A 227 -5.13 7.65 1.33
C LEU A 227 -4.75 7.31 2.77
N ALA A 228 -4.43 8.31 3.58
CA ALA A 228 -4.27 8.14 5.03
C ALA A 228 -5.16 9.10 5.80
N LEU A 229 -5.86 8.59 6.80
CA LEU A 229 -6.72 9.36 7.71
C LEU A 229 -6.17 9.24 9.13
N ARG A 230 -6.33 10.28 9.96
CA ARG A 230 -5.70 10.29 11.30
C ARG A 230 -6.69 10.34 12.45
N ARG A 231 -7.81 11.04 12.28
CA ARG A 231 -8.70 11.36 13.38
C ARG A 231 -9.98 10.53 13.26
N GLN A 232 -10.55 10.22 14.41
CA GLN A 232 -11.82 9.51 14.47
C GLN A 232 -12.87 10.27 13.66
N ASN A 233 -13.66 9.53 12.89
CA ASN A 233 -14.74 10.03 12.03
C ASN A 233 -14.32 10.85 10.81
N ASP A 234 -13.02 10.99 10.52
CA ASP A 234 -12.57 11.42 9.20
C ASP A 234 -13.20 10.45 8.16
N CYS A 235 -13.97 10.96 7.19
CA CYS A 235 -14.42 10.18 6.01
C CYS A 235 -14.07 10.91 4.74
N VAL A 236 -13.57 10.12 3.79
CA VAL A 236 -13.30 10.55 2.43
C VAL A 236 -14.02 9.61 1.50
N ARG A 237 -14.74 10.20 0.54
CA ARG A 237 -15.49 9.48 -0.50
C ARG A 237 -14.86 9.67 -1.87
N ILE A 238 -14.75 8.60 -2.65
CA ILE A 238 -14.48 8.66 -4.09
C ILE A 238 -15.77 8.99 -4.84
N LEU A 239 -15.75 10.06 -5.61
CA LEU A 239 -16.86 10.48 -6.48
C LEU A 239 -16.80 9.71 -7.81
N SER A 240 -17.96 9.40 -8.39
CA SER A 240 -18.02 8.95 -9.78
C SER A 240 -17.91 10.16 -10.68
N ASP A 241 -17.22 9.99 -11.80
CA ASP A 241 -17.41 10.86 -12.95
C ASP A 241 -18.86 10.68 -13.42
N THR A 242 -19.67 11.72 -13.22
CA THR A 242 -21.03 11.85 -13.75
C THR A 242 -20.99 12.30 -15.21
#